data_AF-A0A1W7D1I2-F1
#
_entry.id   AF-A0A1W7D1I2-F1
#
_cell.length_a   1.000
_cell.length_b   1.000
_cell.length_c   1.000
_cell.angle_alpha   90.00
_cell.angle_beta   90.00
_cell.angle_gamma   90.00
#
_symmetry.space_group_name_H-M   'P 1'
#
loop_
_entity.id
_entity.type
_entity.pdbx_description
1 polymer ?
#
loop_
_entity_poly.entity_id
_entity_poly.type
_entity_poly.pdbx_seq_one_letter_code
_entity_poly.pdbx_strand_id
1 'polypeptide(L)'
;MHGGAIRRLRFTLGSDPVTGRVTAAVAGPGGEAGAPQDGPPPDGLPPLIAAAAPAAPAAGGGSLAHAGLPGGGGVLCRTRADGTVDVLYLPHGPARDLGDLLPADLWGSPSWDRPTWEPAEPGTDLTPEELAAFAGAHHERVVPFLCDVSALFASPAGRQLLVVEETQAAVARWVALASWFLDRRTGDPARARALTFTTGTDRPFDAPQQIVGVHPDAGPGREGFAALRHRYRVHDGADGPHPVDAHVDPRTARAVTDWLAGLPGAPDTAPPPPPSPEPPPHQPPPAEPPPTEPPPPHQPPPADPPPQPPPSPDALERLRRAAPILRGGPHRLHGVGLFRMLRARLTDDEFDATALTVLYELVWGRADPDLPGALELARTCPPDLLVGARVHLRLLNWLTRGGPITPARCELAVELLRYEHELPFTSASRAAARLFALGRELEPGRALATEAERHLRGELTRGDSLLSREAREWARRRLRRWETGATLPPWPGEAADRGSAPHPPPPPAPAPHVPPTDRI
;
A
#
# COMPACT_ATOMS: atom_id res chain seq x y z
N MET A 1 -23.02 21.49 9.76
CA MET A 1 -22.28 20.25 9.51
C MET A 1 -23.28 19.10 9.57
N HIS A 2 -23.73 18.58 8.42
CA HIS A 2 -24.54 17.36 8.39
C HIS A 2 -23.58 16.17 8.52
N GLY A 3 -23.46 15.61 9.72
CA GLY A 3 -22.72 14.36 9.91
C GLY A 3 -23.40 13.27 9.10
N GLY A 4 -22.66 12.63 8.20
CA GLY A 4 -23.21 11.54 7.41
C GLY A 4 -23.48 10.36 8.33
N ALA A 5 -24.72 9.89 8.41
CA ALA A 5 -25.04 8.66 9.11
C ALA A 5 -24.44 7.45 8.36
N ILE A 6 -24.12 6.38 9.09
CA ILE A 6 -23.77 5.09 8.51
C ILE A 6 -24.96 4.63 7.66
N ARG A 7 -24.69 4.24 6.41
CA ARG A 7 -25.75 3.79 5.49
C ARG A 7 -25.58 2.32 5.20
N ARG A 8 -26.65 1.57 5.37
CA ARG A 8 -26.74 0.18 4.92
C ARG A 8 -27.36 0.14 3.53
N LEU A 9 -26.66 -0.51 2.61
CA LEU A 9 -27.03 -0.63 1.21
C LEU A 9 -26.99 -2.11 0.82
N ARG A 10 -27.73 -2.48 -0.23
CA ARG A 10 -27.70 -3.84 -0.78
C ARG A 10 -27.43 -3.79 -2.27
N PHE A 11 -26.52 -4.65 -2.71
CA PHE A 11 -26.14 -4.77 -4.11
C PHE A 11 -26.32 -6.21 -4.60
N THR A 12 -26.53 -6.35 -5.90
CA THR A 12 -26.36 -7.61 -6.63
C THR A 12 -25.07 -7.54 -7.43
N LEU A 13 -24.29 -8.62 -7.42
CA LEU A 13 -23.13 -8.75 -8.28
C LEU A 13 -23.53 -9.45 -9.57
N GLY A 14 -23.11 -8.88 -10.70
CA GLY A 14 -23.12 -9.50 -12.01
C GLY A 14 -21.69 -9.72 -12.49
N SER A 15 -21.50 -10.71 -13.35
CA SER A 15 -20.24 -10.93 -14.04
C SER A 15 -20.47 -10.77 -15.55
N ASP A 16 -19.66 -9.95 -16.21
CA ASP A 16 -19.62 -9.87 -17.66
C ASP A 16 -19.08 -11.22 -18.18
N PRO A 17 -19.84 -11.97 -19.01
CA PRO A 17 -19.43 -13.30 -19.45
C PRO A 17 -18.22 -13.28 -20.40
N VAL A 18 -17.95 -12.15 -21.06
CA VAL A 18 -16.86 -12.01 -22.04
C VAL A 18 -15.58 -11.58 -21.34
N THR A 19 -15.66 -10.54 -20.51
CA THR A 19 -14.47 -9.98 -19.85
C THR A 19 -14.26 -10.55 -18.46
N GLY A 20 -15.19 -11.37 -17.97
CA GLY A 20 -15.30 -11.77 -16.59
C GLY A 20 -15.74 -10.64 -15.65
N ARG A 21 -15.69 -9.37 -16.04
CA ARG A 21 -15.70 -8.23 -15.12
C ARG A 21 -16.89 -8.28 -14.16
N VAL A 22 -16.61 -8.13 -12.86
CA VAL A 22 -17.67 -7.99 -11.87
C VAL A 22 -18.25 -6.57 -11.94
N THR A 23 -19.57 -6.47 -11.90
CA THR A 23 -20.32 -5.22 -11.79
C THR A 23 -21.27 -5.32 -10.62
N ALA A 24 -21.45 -4.24 -9.86
CA ALA A 24 -22.46 -4.17 -8.82
C ALA A 24 -23.61 -3.28 -9.27
N ALA A 25 -24.83 -3.70 -9.01
CA ALA A 25 -26.03 -2.90 -9.17
C ALA A 25 -26.76 -2.81 -7.82
N VAL A 26 -27.39 -1.67 -7.52
CA VAL A 26 -28.21 -1.55 -6.31
C VAL A 26 -29.38 -2.53 -6.45
N ALA A 27 -29.60 -3.36 -5.43
CA ALA A 27 -30.74 -4.26 -5.42
C ALA A 27 -32.02 -3.41 -5.42
N GLY A 28 -32.87 -3.58 -6.44
CA GLY A 28 -34.10 -2.81 -6.58
C GLY A 28 -35.06 -3.03 -5.40
N PRO A 29 -36.01 -2.11 -5.16
CA PRO A 29 -36.95 -2.17 -4.02
C PRO A 29 -37.97 -3.33 -4.08
N GLY A 30 -37.81 -4.28 -5.02
CA GLY A 30 -38.77 -5.35 -5.30
C GLY A 30 -38.64 -6.62 -4.45
N GLY A 31 -37.74 -6.65 -3.46
CA GLY A 31 -37.59 -7.77 -2.52
C GLY A 31 -38.00 -7.34 -1.11
N GLU A 32 -39.12 -7.87 -0.63
CA GLU A 32 -39.66 -7.83 0.75
C GLU A 32 -39.12 -6.76 1.73
N ALA A 33 -39.95 -5.74 1.95
CA ALA A 33 -40.16 -4.96 3.17
C ALA A 33 -38.99 -4.85 4.18
N GLY A 34 -37.99 -4.04 3.87
CA GLY A 34 -37.02 -3.57 4.85
C GLY A 34 -36.65 -2.12 4.58
N ALA A 35 -37.25 -1.21 5.36
CA ALA A 35 -37.01 0.22 5.56
C ALA A 35 -36.60 1.10 4.34
N PRO A 36 -37.14 2.33 4.20
CA PRO A 36 -36.69 3.26 3.16
C PRO A 36 -35.17 3.49 3.28
N GLN A 37 -34.43 3.11 2.24
CA GLN A 37 -33.03 3.51 2.10
C GLN A 37 -32.98 5.02 1.94
N ASP A 38 -32.30 5.71 2.86
CA ASP A 38 -32.12 7.16 2.81
C ASP A 38 -31.25 7.55 1.60
N GLY A 39 -31.89 7.77 0.46
CA GLY A 39 -31.31 8.36 -0.75
C GLY A 39 -30.53 7.42 -1.69
N PRO A 40 -30.11 7.89 -2.87
CA PRO A 40 -29.27 7.13 -3.79
C PRO A 40 -27.89 6.82 -3.17
N PRO A 41 -27.21 5.73 -3.57
CA PRO A 41 -25.83 5.50 -3.16
C PRO A 41 -24.93 6.65 -3.67
N PRO A 42 -23.83 6.95 -2.98
CA PRO A 42 -22.83 7.89 -3.50
C PRO A 42 -22.34 7.48 -4.90
N ASP A 43 -22.11 8.47 -5.77
CA ASP A 43 -21.56 8.22 -7.10
C ASP A 43 -20.23 7.47 -7.02
N GLY A 44 -20.06 6.48 -7.88
CA GLY A 44 -18.84 5.65 -7.93
C GLY A 44 -18.79 4.52 -6.89
N LEU A 45 -19.77 4.40 -6.00
CA LEU A 45 -19.85 3.28 -5.06
C LEU A 45 -19.99 1.91 -5.78
N PRO A 46 -20.85 1.72 -6.80
CA PRO A 46 -21.03 0.39 -7.39
C PRO A 46 -19.76 -0.21 -8.03
N PRO A 47 -18.94 0.52 -8.80
CA PRO A 47 -17.64 0.01 -9.26
C PRO A 47 -16.70 -0.39 -8.12
N LEU A 48 -16.74 0.32 -7.00
CA LEU A 48 -15.94 0.03 -5.81
C LEU A 48 -16.42 -1.24 -5.11
N ILE A 49 -17.74 -1.41 -4.95
CA ILE A 49 -18.32 -2.65 -4.43
C ILE A 49 -17.99 -3.82 -5.34
N ALA A 50 -18.05 -3.65 -6.67
CA ALA A 50 -17.68 -4.70 -7.61
C ALA A 50 -16.22 -5.15 -7.48
N ALA A 51 -15.31 -4.23 -7.16
CA ALA A 51 -13.89 -4.54 -6.94
C ALA A 51 -13.60 -5.05 -5.52
N ALA A 52 -14.37 -4.60 -4.53
CA ALA A 52 -14.12 -4.88 -3.13
C ALA A 52 -14.89 -6.08 -2.58
N ALA A 53 -16.04 -6.43 -3.18
CA ALA A 53 -16.90 -7.48 -2.67
C ALA A 53 -16.16 -8.81 -2.69
N PRO A 54 -16.26 -9.59 -1.60
CA PRO A 54 -15.62 -10.88 -1.56
C PRO A 54 -16.39 -11.89 -2.41
N ALA A 55 -15.71 -12.95 -2.85
CA ALA A 55 -16.32 -14.06 -3.56
C ALA A 55 -17.45 -14.68 -2.72
N ALA A 56 -18.44 -15.26 -3.40
CA ALA A 56 -19.52 -15.96 -2.74
C ALA A 56 -18.94 -17.00 -1.75
N PRO A 57 -19.50 -17.10 -0.54
CA PRO A 57 -18.96 -18.04 0.42
C PRO A 57 -19.07 -19.47 -0.10
N ALA A 58 -18.04 -20.28 0.15
CA ALA A 58 -18.17 -21.72 0.07
C ALA A 58 -19.28 -22.18 1.05
N ALA A 59 -19.96 -23.28 0.73
CA ALA A 59 -21.12 -23.76 1.48
C ALA A 59 -20.88 -23.73 3.00
N GLY A 60 -21.70 -22.98 3.74
CA GLY A 60 -21.66 -22.89 5.20
C GLY A 60 -20.80 -21.76 5.79
N GLY A 61 -20.13 -20.93 4.98
CA GLY A 61 -19.34 -19.78 5.45
C GLY A 61 -20.00 -18.42 5.26
N GLY A 62 -19.58 -17.43 6.05
CA GLY A 62 -19.77 -16.01 5.72
C GLY A 62 -18.66 -15.50 4.78
N SER A 63 -18.80 -14.28 4.27
CA SER A 63 -17.76 -13.61 3.50
C SER A 63 -17.69 -12.14 3.87
N LEU A 64 -16.51 -11.57 4.09
CA LEU A 64 -16.34 -10.20 4.56
C LEU A 64 -15.21 -9.50 3.81
N ALA A 65 -15.42 -8.24 3.43
CA ALA A 65 -14.37 -7.38 2.92
C ALA A 65 -14.47 -5.96 3.47
N HIS A 66 -13.32 -5.32 3.65
CA HIS A 66 -13.18 -3.93 4.02
C HIS A 66 -12.32 -3.20 2.99
N ALA A 67 -12.81 -2.09 2.44
CA ALA A 67 -12.06 -1.24 1.53
C ALA A 67 -12.18 0.24 1.91
N GLY A 68 -11.06 0.96 1.85
CA GLY A 68 -11.03 2.41 2.04
C GLY A 68 -11.53 3.15 0.80
N LEU A 69 -12.13 4.32 1.01
CA LEU A 69 -12.63 5.19 -0.05
C LEU A 69 -11.73 6.43 -0.23
N PRO A 70 -11.65 6.98 -1.46
CA PRO A 70 -11.08 8.30 -1.67
C PRO A 70 -11.82 9.33 -0.78
N GLY A 71 -11.09 9.99 0.12
CA GLY A 71 -11.68 10.94 1.08
C GLY A 71 -11.74 10.45 2.54
N GLY A 72 -11.22 9.25 2.83
CA GLY A 72 -11.05 8.76 4.21
C GLY A 72 -12.25 8.00 4.77
N GLY A 73 -13.33 7.84 3.99
CA GLY A 73 -14.41 6.91 4.29
C GLY A 73 -14.02 5.45 4.02
N GLY A 74 -14.96 4.54 4.22
CA GLY A 74 -14.76 3.11 3.96
C GLY A 74 -16.06 2.40 3.60
N VAL A 75 -15.92 1.16 3.12
CA VAL A 75 -17.03 0.22 2.92
C VAL A 75 -16.70 -1.11 3.56
N LEU A 76 -17.69 -1.68 4.23
CA LEU A 76 -17.68 -3.09 4.64
C LEU A 76 -18.71 -3.84 3.82
N CYS A 77 -18.31 -4.96 3.24
CA CYS A 77 -19.13 -5.77 2.36
C CYS A 77 -19.28 -7.16 2.97
N ARG A 78 -20.52 -7.66 3.09
CA ARG A 78 -20.82 -9.06 3.38
C ARG A 78 -21.52 -9.69 2.18
N THR A 79 -20.89 -10.66 1.54
CA THR A 79 -21.51 -11.43 0.45
C THR A 79 -22.33 -12.58 1.04
N ARG A 80 -23.59 -12.70 0.65
CA ARG A 80 -24.52 -13.76 1.04
C ARG A 80 -24.43 -14.93 0.06
N ALA A 81 -24.96 -16.09 0.46
CA ALA A 81 -24.98 -17.29 -0.37
C ALA A 81 -25.77 -17.14 -1.68
N ASP A 82 -26.73 -16.21 -1.74
CA ASP A 82 -27.50 -15.87 -2.95
C ASP A 82 -26.78 -14.91 -3.90
N GLY A 83 -25.53 -14.54 -3.60
CA GLY A 83 -24.73 -13.60 -4.39
C GLY A 83 -25.07 -12.12 -4.17
N THR A 84 -26.01 -11.80 -3.27
CA THR A 84 -26.24 -10.42 -2.84
C THR A 84 -25.15 -9.96 -1.87
N VAL A 85 -24.89 -8.66 -1.85
CA VAL A 85 -23.89 -8.04 -0.99
C VAL A 85 -24.56 -6.99 -0.11
N ASP A 86 -24.54 -7.21 1.19
CA ASP A 86 -24.86 -6.18 2.17
C ASP A 86 -23.64 -5.28 2.34
N VAL A 87 -23.83 -3.97 2.25
CA VAL A 87 -22.77 -2.96 2.32
C VAL A 87 -23.06 -1.99 3.46
N LEU A 88 -22.08 -1.78 4.34
CA LEU A 88 -22.07 -0.67 5.28
C LEU A 88 -21.14 0.42 4.72
N TYR A 89 -21.72 1.56 4.38
CA TYR A 89 -20.98 2.75 3.98
C TYR A 89 -20.63 3.57 5.23
N LEU A 90 -19.31 3.76 5.42
CA LEU A 90 -18.70 4.44 6.56
C LEU A 90 -18.17 5.81 6.11
N PRO A 91 -19.00 6.88 6.08
CA PRO A 91 -18.61 8.17 5.52
C PRO A 91 -17.41 8.82 6.22
N HIS A 92 -17.17 8.48 7.48
CA HIS A 92 -16.06 9.02 8.28
C HIS A 92 -14.99 7.98 8.58
N GLY A 93 -15.10 6.81 7.97
CA GLY A 93 -14.20 5.68 8.15
C GLY A 93 -14.48 4.89 9.43
N PRO A 94 -13.92 3.67 9.52
CA PRO A 94 -14.22 2.75 10.62
C PRO A 94 -13.87 3.28 12.00
N ALA A 95 -12.83 4.11 12.12
CA ALA A 95 -12.41 4.71 13.40
C ALA A 95 -13.46 5.60 14.05
N ARG A 96 -14.29 6.27 13.25
CA ARG A 96 -15.35 7.13 13.78
C ARG A 96 -16.70 6.42 13.80
N ASP A 97 -16.96 5.62 12.78
CA ASP A 97 -18.29 5.06 12.54
C ASP A 97 -18.53 3.74 13.29
N LEU A 98 -17.48 2.95 13.57
CA LEU A 98 -17.62 1.67 14.30
C LEU A 98 -17.29 1.77 15.79
N GLY A 99 -16.82 2.94 16.25
CA GLY A 99 -16.38 3.13 17.63
C GLY A 99 -15.19 2.22 17.98
N ASP A 100 -15.37 1.39 19.00
CA ASP A 100 -14.32 0.49 19.51
C ASP A 100 -14.17 -0.79 18.69
N LEU A 101 -15.12 -1.09 17.80
CA LEU A 101 -15.03 -2.26 16.95
C LEU A 101 -14.03 -2.07 15.82
N LEU A 102 -13.30 -3.14 15.53
CA LEU A 102 -12.48 -3.28 14.34
C LEU A 102 -13.34 -3.81 13.18
N PRO A 103 -13.04 -3.44 11.93
CA PRO A 103 -13.64 -4.03 10.74
C PRO A 103 -13.75 -5.57 10.76
N ALA A 104 -12.73 -6.26 11.28
CA ALA A 104 -12.68 -7.72 11.36
C ALA A 104 -13.70 -8.30 12.37
N ASP A 105 -14.02 -7.56 13.44
CA ASP A 105 -14.95 -8.00 14.49
C ASP A 105 -16.39 -8.19 13.97
N LEU A 106 -16.69 -7.64 12.79
CA LEU A 106 -18.00 -7.79 12.14
C LEU A 106 -18.13 -9.12 11.37
N TRP A 107 -17.09 -9.96 11.34
CA TRP A 107 -17.20 -11.32 10.84
C TRP A 107 -18.17 -12.13 11.68
N GLY A 108 -19.20 -12.73 11.05
CA GLY A 108 -20.21 -13.50 11.79
C GLY A 108 -21.12 -12.66 12.71
N SER A 109 -21.02 -11.32 12.67
CA SER A 109 -21.84 -10.46 13.52
C SER A 109 -23.34 -10.62 13.23
N PRO A 110 -24.20 -10.77 14.26
CA PRO A 110 -25.65 -10.82 14.09
C PRO A 110 -26.23 -9.47 13.61
N SER A 111 -25.49 -8.37 13.74
CA SER A 111 -25.91 -7.04 13.30
C SER A 111 -26.17 -7.00 11.78
N TRP A 112 -25.54 -7.89 11.02
CA TRP A 112 -25.81 -8.02 9.59
C TRP A 112 -27.20 -8.57 9.26
N ASP A 113 -27.90 -9.21 10.19
CA ASP A 113 -29.22 -9.78 9.94
C ASP A 113 -30.35 -8.90 10.50
N ARG A 114 -30.00 -7.80 11.18
CA ARG A 114 -30.95 -6.77 11.61
C ARG A 114 -31.39 -5.88 10.44
N PRO A 115 -32.64 -5.40 10.39
CA PRO A 115 -33.12 -4.53 9.31
C PRO A 115 -32.46 -3.13 9.34
N THR A 116 -32.14 -2.64 10.53
CA THR A 116 -31.46 -1.36 10.77
C THR A 116 -30.07 -1.60 11.34
N TRP A 117 -29.13 -0.72 10.99
CA TRP A 117 -27.82 -0.71 11.64
C TRP A 117 -27.95 -0.04 13.01
N GLU A 118 -27.67 -0.82 14.06
CA GLU A 118 -27.65 -0.41 15.46
C GLU A 118 -26.23 -0.65 16.02
N PRO A 119 -25.91 -0.25 17.26
CA PRO A 119 -24.56 -0.44 17.82
C PRO A 119 -24.14 -1.88 17.57
N ALA A 120 -23.08 -2.05 16.80
CA ALA A 120 -22.74 -3.36 16.32
C ALA A 120 -22.30 -4.24 17.48
N GLU A 121 -22.68 -5.50 17.38
CA GLU A 121 -22.16 -6.54 18.26
C GLU A 121 -21.04 -7.25 17.49
N PRO A 122 -19.89 -7.52 18.13
CA PRO A 122 -18.87 -8.33 17.50
C PRO A 122 -19.43 -9.72 17.22
N GLY A 123 -18.93 -10.38 16.18
CA GLY A 123 -19.24 -11.78 15.95
C GLY A 123 -18.68 -12.67 17.06
N THR A 124 -19.25 -13.87 17.18
CA THR A 124 -18.90 -14.83 18.22
C THR A 124 -17.68 -15.68 17.89
N ASP A 125 -17.20 -15.65 16.64
CA ASP A 125 -16.22 -16.63 16.11
C ASP A 125 -14.76 -16.14 16.15
N LEU A 126 -14.52 -14.93 16.68
CA LEU A 126 -13.22 -14.26 16.73
C LEU A 126 -12.88 -13.82 18.17
N THR A 127 -13.12 -14.69 19.13
CA THR A 127 -12.76 -14.43 20.54
C THR A 127 -11.24 -14.44 20.76
N PRO A 128 -10.72 -13.78 21.81
CA PRO A 128 -9.30 -13.82 22.15
C PRO A 128 -8.74 -15.24 22.23
N GLU A 129 -9.49 -16.13 22.87
CA GLU A 129 -9.10 -17.51 23.10
C GLU A 129 -9.04 -18.31 21.80
N GLU A 130 -10.00 -18.09 20.88
CA GLU A 130 -9.98 -18.72 19.55
C GLU A 130 -8.82 -18.21 18.69
N LEU A 131 -8.52 -16.91 18.75
CA LEU A 131 -7.38 -16.35 18.03
C LEU A 131 -6.04 -16.86 18.58
N ALA A 132 -5.93 -17.04 19.91
CA ALA A 132 -4.76 -17.65 20.53
C ALA A 132 -4.58 -19.11 20.12
N ALA A 133 -5.66 -19.90 20.14
CA ALA A 133 -5.65 -21.29 19.68
C ALA A 133 -5.27 -21.39 18.19
N PHE A 134 -5.86 -20.53 17.36
CA PHE A 134 -5.53 -20.44 15.93
C PHE A 134 -4.05 -20.08 15.72
N ALA A 135 -3.55 -19.07 16.43
CA ALA A 135 -2.14 -18.68 16.33
C ALA A 135 -1.18 -19.78 16.77
N GLY A 136 -1.54 -20.56 17.80
CA GLY A 136 -0.78 -21.74 18.23
C GLY A 136 -0.74 -22.84 17.17
N ALA A 137 -1.89 -23.14 16.56
CA ALA A 137 -1.98 -24.15 15.49
C ALA A 137 -1.16 -23.76 14.24
N HIS A 138 -0.99 -22.46 13.98
CA HIS A 138 -0.29 -21.92 12.81
C HIS A 138 1.04 -21.24 13.15
N HIS A 139 1.67 -21.57 14.29
CA HIS A 139 2.80 -20.81 14.86
C HIS A 139 3.95 -20.51 13.88
N GLU A 140 4.30 -21.46 13.00
CA GLU A 140 5.38 -21.29 12.00
C GLU A 140 5.08 -20.19 10.97
N ARG A 141 3.80 -19.96 10.67
CA ARG A 141 3.34 -18.97 9.67
C ARG A 141 2.98 -17.63 10.31
N VAL A 142 2.58 -17.63 11.58
CA VAL A 142 2.10 -16.40 12.25
C VAL A 142 3.17 -15.33 12.35
N VAL A 143 4.39 -15.69 12.73
CA VAL A 143 5.47 -14.70 12.89
C VAL A 143 5.82 -14.02 11.57
N PRO A 144 6.11 -14.74 10.47
CA PRO A 144 6.32 -14.12 9.17
C PRO A 144 5.14 -13.25 8.71
N PHE A 145 3.91 -13.74 8.88
CA PHE A 145 2.70 -13.01 8.49
C PHE A 145 2.56 -11.67 9.21
N LEU A 146 2.71 -11.63 10.54
CA LEU A 146 2.56 -10.39 11.30
C LEU A 146 3.73 -9.41 11.08
N CYS A 147 4.91 -9.93 10.71
CA CYS A 147 6.01 -9.08 10.25
C CYS A 147 5.67 -8.40 8.93
N ASP A 148 5.12 -9.14 7.97
CA ASP A 148 4.65 -8.58 6.70
C ASP A 148 3.49 -7.58 6.91
N VAL A 149 2.57 -7.85 7.84
CA VAL A 149 1.50 -6.91 8.22
C VAL A 149 2.07 -5.61 8.77
N SER A 150 3.10 -5.66 9.60
CA SER A 150 3.79 -4.46 10.09
C SER A 150 4.41 -3.66 8.93
N ALA A 151 5.00 -4.36 7.95
CA ALA A 151 5.65 -3.75 6.80
C ALA A 151 4.66 -3.02 5.86
N LEU A 152 3.40 -3.47 5.77
CA LEU A 152 2.34 -2.80 4.98
C LEU A 152 2.19 -1.32 5.31
N PHE A 153 2.41 -0.93 6.57
CA PHE A 153 2.28 0.45 7.04
C PHE A 153 3.61 1.21 7.10
N ALA A 154 4.74 0.49 7.09
CA ALA A 154 6.06 1.10 7.00
C ALA A 154 6.38 1.59 5.58
N SER A 155 5.84 0.91 4.57
CA SER A 155 5.96 1.30 3.16
C SER A 155 4.57 1.30 2.51
N PRO A 156 4.03 2.47 2.11
CA PRO A 156 2.78 2.54 1.35
C PRO A 156 2.82 1.81 0.00
N ALA A 157 4.02 1.49 -0.51
CA ALA A 157 4.26 0.66 -1.68
C ALA A 157 4.48 -0.82 -1.34
N GLY A 158 4.22 -1.22 -0.08
CA GLY A 158 4.31 -2.60 0.37
C GLY A 158 3.47 -3.52 -0.49
N ARG A 159 4.00 -4.72 -0.75
CA ARG A 159 3.29 -5.76 -1.50
C ARG A 159 2.04 -6.17 -0.72
N GLN A 160 0.92 -6.39 -1.43
CA GLN A 160 -0.27 -6.99 -0.85
C GLN A 160 0.06 -8.38 -0.30
N LEU A 161 -0.61 -8.77 0.79
CA LEU A 161 -0.49 -10.09 1.40
C LEU A 161 -1.57 -10.98 0.81
N LEU A 162 -1.17 -12.09 0.19
CA LEU A 162 -2.08 -13.10 -0.32
C LEU A 162 -2.14 -14.25 0.69
N VAL A 163 -3.31 -14.51 1.25
CA VAL A 163 -3.53 -15.56 2.25
C VAL A 163 -4.34 -16.68 1.60
N VAL A 164 -3.69 -17.82 1.38
CA VAL A 164 -4.33 -18.99 0.75
C VAL A 164 -4.77 -19.94 1.85
N GLU A 165 -6.07 -20.14 2.00
CA GLU A 165 -6.65 -21.02 3.02
C GLU A 165 -7.87 -21.74 2.48
N GLU A 166 -8.11 -22.97 2.95
CA GLU A 166 -9.25 -23.81 2.55
C GLU A 166 -10.61 -23.17 2.87
N THR A 167 -10.66 -22.26 3.84
CA THR A 167 -11.92 -21.60 4.24
C THR A 167 -11.76 -20.10 4.41
N GLN A 168 -12.80 -19.35 4.04
CA GLN A 168 -12.86 -17.90 4.29
C GLN A 168 -12.84 -17.58 5.79
N ALA A 169 -13.31 -18.50 6.64
CA ALA A 169 -13.24 -18.37 8.10
C ALA A 169 -11.79 -18.40 8.62
N ALA A 170 -10.92 -19.24 8.05
CA ALA A 170 -9.50 -19.23 8.38
C ALA A 170 -8.83 -17.91 7.97
N VAL A 171 -9.17 -17.37 6.78
CA VAL A 171 -8.71 -16.04 6.38
C VAL A 171 -9.22 -14.94 7.33
N ALA A 172 -10.48 -15.01 7.77
CA ALA A 172 -11.03 -14.05 8.73
C ALA A 172 -10.25 -14.05 10.06
N ARG A 173 -9.81 -15.22 10.54
CA ARG A 173 -8.95 -15.34 11.73
C ARG A 173 -7.57 -14.72 11.51
N TRP A 174 -6.95 -14.92 10.34
CA TRP A 174 -5.70 -14.23 9.96
C TRP A 174 -5.87 -12.70 9.98
N VAL A 175 -6.95 -12.19 9.40
CA VAL A 175 -7.26 -10.75 9.38
C VAL A 175 -7.53 -10.20 10.79
N ALA A 176 -8.25 -10.95 11.62
CA ALA A 176 -8.50 -10.57 13.01
C ALA A 176 -7.21 -10.51 13.82
N LEU A 177 -6.34 -11.52 13.68
CA LEU A 177 -5.02 -11.56 14.32
C LEU A 177 -4.16 -10.37 13.89
N ALA A 178 -4.14 -10.03 12.59
CA ALA A 178 -3.46 -8.85 12.06
C ALA A 178 -4.01 -7.55 12.66
N SER A 179 -5.33 -7.41 12.72
CA SER A 179 -6.00 -6.22 13.25
C SER A 179 -5.71 -6.03 14.74
N TRP A 180 -5.77 -7.11 15.52
CA TRP A 180 -5.45 -7.10 16.95
C TRP A 180 -3.99 -6.82 17.25
N PHE A 181 -3.08 -7.41 16.48
CA PHE A 181 -1.67 -7.12 16.60
C PHE A 181 -1.40 -5.63 16.35
N LEU A 182 -1.97 -5.05 15.29
CA LEU A 182 -1.84 -3.62 15.01
C LEU A 182 -2.42 -2.77 16.15
N ASP A 183 -3.61 -3.08 16.64
CA ASP A 183 -4.29 -2.35 17.70
C ASP A 183 -3.51 -2.39 19.02
N ARG A 184 -3.29 -3.60 19.55
CA ARG A 184 -2.78 -3.82 20.90
C ARG A 184 -1.27 -3.71 21.01
N ARG A 185 -0.51 -4.18 20.01
CA ARG A 185 0.95 -4.24 20.10
C ARG A 185 1.62 -2.97 19.63
N THR A 186 1.12 -2.37 18.55
CA THR A 186 1.72 -1.13 18.04
C THR A 186 1.19 0.11 18.76
N GLY A 187 0.06 -0.04 19.48
CA GLY A 187 -0.63 1.09 20.13
C GLY A 187 -1.18 2.10 19.12
N ASP A 188 -1.35 1.68 17.86
CA ASP A 188 -1.85 2.49 16.76
C ASP A 188 -3.19 1.93 16.27
N PRO A 189 -4.29 2.23 16.99
CA PRO A 189 -5.60 1.72 16.66
C PRO A 189 -6.14 2.34 15.35
N ALA A 190 -5.46 3.36 14.78
CA ALA A 190 -5.80 3.89 13.48
C ALA A 190 -5.33 2.94 12.36
N ARG A 191 -4.17 2.28 12.50
CA ARG A 191 -3.68 1.28 11.54
C ARG A 191 -4.56 0.05 11.49
N ALA A 192 -4.94 -0.48 12.65
CA ALA A 192 -5.84 -1.63 12.75
C ALA A 192 -7.15 -1.36 12.01
N ARG A 193 -7.69 -0.16 12.14
CA ARG A 193 -8.93 0.25 11.48
C ARG A 193 -8.74 0.63 10.01
N ALA A 194 -7.57 1.10 9.61
CA ALA A 194 -7.24 1.39 8.22
C ALA A 194 -6.91 0.13 7.40
N LEU A 195 -6.69 -1.02 8.06
CA LEU A 195 -6.37 -2.28 7.40
C LEU A 195 -7.50 -2.70 6.45
N THR A 196 -7.21 -2.78 5.17
CA THR A 196 -8.16 -3.24 4.14
C THR A 196 -7.95 -4.72 3.85
N PHE A 197 -9.03 -5.47 3.70
CA PHE A 197 -8.96 -6.92 3.48
C PHE A 197 -10.15 -7.45 2.70
N THR A 198 -10.00 -8.64 2.11
CA THR A 198 -11.10 -9.49 1.66
C THR A 198 -10.85 -10.91 2.14
N THR A 199 -11.86 -11.58 2.71
CA THR A 199 -11.72 -12.97 3.19
C THR A 199 -11.75 -14.01 2.08
N GLY A 200 -12.10 -13.60 0.85
CA GLY A 200 -12.12 -14.49 -0.31
C GLY A 200 -12.32 -13.71 -1.61
N THR A 201 -11.58 -14.06 -2.66
CA THR A 201 -11.81 -13.57 -4.02
C THR A 201 -11.34 -14.60 -5.04
N ASP A 202 -12.04 -14.69 -6.17
CA ASP A 202 -11.57 -15.48 -7.32
C ASP A 202 -10.58 -14.70 -8.19
N ARG A 203 -10.35 -13.42 -7.85
CA ARG A 203 -9.56 -12.48 -8.64
C ARG A 203 -8.65 -11.65 -7.75
N PRO A 204 -7.58 -12.25 -7.23
CA PRO A 204 -6.64 -11.52 -6.38
C PRO A 204 -6.00 -10.30 -7.07
N PHE A 205 -5.92 -10.31 -8.41
CA PHE A 205 -5.37 -9.21 -9.22
C PHE A 205 -6.22 -7.93 -9.23
N ASP A 206 -7.53 -8.08 -9.03
CA ASP A 206 -8.51 -7.00 -9.09
C ASP A 206 -8.83 -6.46 -7.68
N ALA A 207 -8.48 -7.23 -6.64
CA ALA A 207 -8.72 -6.90 -5.25
C ALA A 207 -7.80 -5.74 -4.79
N PRO A 208 -8.34 -4.55 -4.46
CA PRO A 208 -7.54 -3.41 -4.04
C PRO A 208 -7.01 -3.52 -2.60
N GLN A 209 -7.41 -4.54 -1.85
CA GLN A 209 -7.14 -4.65 -0.41
C GLN A 209 -5.71 -5.06 -0.10
N GLN A 210 -5.25 -4.72 1.10
CA GLN A 210 -3.90 -5.06 1.55
C GLN A 210 -3.75 -6.54 1.90
N ILE A 211 -4.78 -7.16 2.49
CA ILE A 211 -4.84 -8.61 2.73
C ILE A 211 -5.90 -9.22 1.82
N VAL A 212 -5.51 -10.16 0.98
CA VAL A 212 -6.37 -10.78 -0.01
C VAL A 212 -6.45 -12.28 0.28
N GLY A 213 -7.61 -12.73 0.76
CA GLY A 213 -7.94 -14.14 0.92
C GLY A 213 -8.25 -14.79 -0.41
N VAL A 214 -7.72 -15.98 -0.65
CA VAL A 214 -8.03 -16.81 -1.82
C VAL A 214 -8.22 -18.27 -1.42
N HIS A 215 -9.19 -18.92 -2.05
CA HIS A 215 -9.34 -20.37 -1.94
C HIS A 215 -8.26 -21.06 -2.79
N PRO A 216 -7.74 -22.24 -2.42
CA PRO A 216 -6.71 -22.94 -3.20
C PRO A 216 -7.13 -23.22 -4.65
N ASP A 217 -8.43 -23.49 -4.85
CA ASP A 217 -9.02 -23.74 -6.17
C ASP A 217 -9.40 -22.46 -6.94
N ALA A 218 -9.29 -21.29 -6.31
CA ALA A 218 -9.67 -20.03 -6.92
C ALA A 218 -8.49 -19.42 -7.68
N GLY A 219 -8.46 -19.57 -9.01
CA GLY A 219 -7.53 -18.86 -9.91
C GLY A 219 -6.65 -19.77 -10.78
N PRO A 220 -5.44 -19.34 -11.17
CA PRO A 220 -4.57 -20.04 -12.14
C PRO A 220 -3.96 -21.37 -11.63
N GLY A 221 -4.51 -21.95 -10.55
CA GLY A 221 -3.97 -23.14 -9.89
C GLY A 221 -2.73 -22.85 -9.02
N ARG A 222 -2.26 -23.87 -8.28
CA ARG A 222 -1.13 -23.77 -7.34
C ARG A 222 0.15 -23.21 -7.99
N GLU A 223 0.43 -23.61 -9.24
CA GLU A 223 1.59 -23.11 -10.00
C GLU A 223 1.50 -21.60 -10.29
N GLY A 224 0.28 -21.08 -10.45
CA GLY A 224 0.03 -19.66 -10.64
C GLY A 224 0.37 -18.82 -9.41
N PHE A 225 0.23 -19.36 -8.19
CA PHE A 225 0.61 -18.64 -6.97
C PHE A 225 2.13 -18.46 -6.83
N ALA A 226 2.93 -19.39 -7.37
CA ALA A 226 4.39 -19.21 -7.44
C ALA A 226 4.75 -18.02 -8.32
N ALA A 227 4.08 -17.89 -9.48
CA ALA A 227 4.22 -16.74 -10.35
C ALA A 227 3.77 -15.43 -9.68
N LEU A 228 2.92 -15.47 -8.65
CA LEU A 228 2.43 -14.26 -7.95
C LEU A 228 3.41 -13.67 -6.92
N ARG A 229 4.47 -14.39 -6.54
CA ARG A 229 5.41 -13.99 -5.47
C ARG A 229 6.15 -12.67 -5.75
N HIS A 230 6.25 -12.25 -7.01
CA HIS A 230 6.84 -10.97 -7.37
C HIS A 230 5.92 -9.78 -7.00
N ARG A 231 4.60 -9.98 -7.06
CA ARG A 231 3.58 -8.94 -6.78
C ARG A 231 3.02 -9.02 -5.36
N TYR A 232 2.94 -10.22 -4.79
CA TYR A 232 2.35 -10.49 -3.48
C TYR A 232 3.36 -11.14 -2.54
N ARG A 233 3.18 -10.92 -1.23
CA ARG A 233 3.73 -11.82 -0.22
C ARG A 233 2.70 -12.91 0.03
N VAL A 234 3.04 -14.15 -0.33
CA VAL A 234 2.10 -15.28 -0.29
C VAL A 234 2.29 -16.07 1.00
N HIS A 235 1.20 -16.21 1.75
CA HIS A 235 1.09 -17.01 2.97
C HIS A 235 0.15 -18.19 2.69
N ASP A 236 0.71 -19.29 2.22
CA ASP A 236 -0.06 -20.46 1.80
C ASP A 236 -0.24 -21.47 2.94
N GLY A 237 -1.50 -21.81 3.25
CA GLY A 237 -1.90 -22.78 4.27
C GLY A 237 -2.38 -24.12 3.71
N ALA A 238 -2.54 -24.24 2.40
CA ALA A 238 -3.07 -25.42 1.74
C ALA A 238 -1.94 -26.35 1.24
N ASP A 239 -0.98 -26.63 2.12
CA ASP A 239 0.25 -27.40 1.85
C ASP A 239 1.24 -26.74 0.86
N GLY A 240 1.12 -25.43 0.64
CA GLY A 240 2.07 -24.69 -0.17
C GLY A 240 3.43 -24.51 0.52
N PRO A 241 4.53 -24.36 -0.26
CA PRO A 241 5.84 -24.12 0.31
C PRO A 241 5.87 -22.79 1.07
N HIS A 242 6.39 -22.83 2.30
CA HIS A 242 6.60 -21.65 3.14
C HIS A 242 7.36 -20.56 2.35
N PRO A 243 7.07 -19.27 2.59
CA PRO A 243 7.80 -18.19 1.97
C PRO A 243 9.28 -18.23 2.37
N VAL A 244 10.14 -18.66 1.44
CA VAL A 244 11.60 -18.80 1.65
C VAL A 244 12.28 -17.43 1.80
N ASP A 245 11.65 -16.37 1.30
CA ASP A 245 12.22 -15.02 1.21
C ASP A 245 11.54 -13.98 2.12
N ALA A 246 10.91 -14.42 3.22
CA ALA A 246 10.41 -13.48 4.22
C ALA A 246 11.61 -12.82 4.89
N HIS A 247 11.92 -11.58 4.51
CA HIS A 247 12.87 -10.76 5.26
C HIS A 247 12.21 -10.37 6.58
N VAL A 248 12.34 -11.26 7.56
CA VAL A 248 11.79 -11.05 8.90
C VAL A 248 12.77 -10.15 9.64
N ASP A 249 12.39 -8.89 9.87
CA ASP A 249 13.11 -8.01 10.79
C ASP A 249 13.17 -8.69 12.17
N PRO A 250 14.35 -9.04 12.72
CA PRO A 250 14.46 -9.80 13.96
C PRO A 250 13.78 -9.11 15.14
N ARG A 251 13.75 -7.78 15.14
CA ARG A 251 13.07 -7.00 16.18
C ARG A 251 11.56 -7.15 16.09
N THR A 252 11.00 -7.06 14.89
CA THR A 252 9.56 -7.29 14.66
C THR A 252 9.19 -8.75 14.96
N ALA A 253 10.03 -9.71 14.55
CA ALA A 253 9.85 -11.13 14.87
C ALA A 253 9.71 -11.35 16.38
N ARG A 254 10.68 -10.80 17.15
CA ARG A 254 10.68 -10.90 18.60
C ARG A 254 9.45 -10.24 19.22
N ALA A 255 9.09 -9.05 18.75
CA ALA A 255 7.91 -8.33 19.20
C ALA A 255 6.61 -9.12 18.95
N VAL A 256 6.52 -9.83 17.84
CA VAL A 256 5.41 -10.73 17.53
C VAL A 256 5.40 -11.92 18.49
N THR A 257 6.54 -12.60 18.68
CA THR A 257 6.65 -13.72 19.62
C THR A 257 6.25 -13.33 21.04
N ASP A 258 6.74 -12.19 21.54
CA ASP A 258 6.39 -11.70 22.88
C ASP A 258 4.89 -11.37 22.98
N TRP A 259 4.28 -10.84 21.91
CA TRP A 259 2.85 -10.57 21.87
C TRP A 259 2.01 -11.85 21.87
N LEU A 260 2.40 -12.86 21.07
CA LEU A 260 1.72 -14.17 21.03
C LEU A 260 1.76 -14.87 22.38
N ALA A 261 2.88 -14.77 23.10
CA ALA A 261 3.01 -15.32 24.45
C ALA A 261 2.09 -14.62 25.47
N GLY A 262 1.65 -13.39 25.19
CA GLY A 262 0.72 -12.63 26.02
C GLY A 262 -0.75 -12.80 25.67
N LEU A 263 -1.10 -13.61 24.66
CA LEU A 263 -2.50 -13.83 24.29
C LEU A 263 -3.23 -14.65 25.37
N PRO A 264 -4.51 -14.34 25.67
CA PRO A 264 -5.30 -15.13 26.60
C PRO A 264 -5.40 -16.59 26.16
N GLY A 265 -5.05 -17.52 27.05
CA GLY A 265 -5.08 -18.95 26.75
C GLY A 265 -3.89 -19.47 25.93
N ALA A 266 -2.85 -18.65 25.71
CA ALA A 266 -1.57 -19.18 25.22
C ALA A 266 -1.10 -20.29 26.18
N PRO A 267 -0.80 -21.50 25.68
CA PRO A 267 -0.39 -22.59 26.54
C PRO A 267 0.90 -22.19 27.25
N ASP A 268 0.92 -22.33 28.58
CA ASP A 268 2.06 -21.98 29.46
C ASP A 268 3.31 -22.85 29.18
N THR A 269 3.24 -23.72 28.18
CA THR A 269 4.40 -24.36 27.55
C THR A 269 5.17 -23.32 26.75
N ALA A 270 5.91 -22.47 27.45
CA ALA A 270 7.12 -21.92 26.87
C ALA A 270 7.91 -23.12 26.29
N PRO A 271 8.28 -23.11 24.99
CA PRO A 271 9.17 -24.14 24.46
C PRO A 271 10.38 -24.19 25.40
N PRO A 272 10.80 -25.40 25.83
CA PRO A 272 11.94 -25.52 26.74
C PRO A 272 13.08 -24.70 26.14
N PRO A 273 13.78 -23.89 26.97
CA PRO A 273 14.89 -23.08 26.46
C PRO A 273 15.78 -23.99 25.62
N PRO A 274 16.24 -23.54 24.43
CA PRO A 274 17.15 -24.33 23.63
C PRO A 274 18.26 -24.80 24.57
N PRO A 275 18.64 -26.10 24.55
CA PRO A 275 19.63 -26.62 25.46
C PRO A 275 20.83 -25.70 25.39
N SER A 276 21.23 -25.16 26.54
CA SER A 276 22.42 -24.32 26.64
C SER A 276 23.51 -24.99 25.81
N PRO A 277 24.15 -24.29 24.85
CA PRO A 277 25.15 -24.90 24.01
C PRO A 277 26.13 -25.63 24.91
N GLU A 278 26.22 -26.94 24.72
CA GLU A 278 27.13 -27.78 25.47
C GLU A 278 28.49 -27.10 25.39
N PRO A 279 29.15 -26.80 26.54
CA PRO A 279 30.44 -26.14 26.51
C PRO A 279 31.33 -26.96 25.58
N PRO A 280 31.96 -26.33 24.57
CA PRO A 280 32.74 -27.08 23.60
C PRO A 280 33.75 -27.94 24.35
N PRO A 281 33.88 -29.24 24.00
CA PRO A 281 34.84 -30.11 24.65
C PRO A 281 36.20 -29.42 24.63
N HIS A 282 36.83 -29.35 25.81
CA HIS A 282 38.12 -28.73 26.06
C HIS A 282 39.03 -28.83 24.83
N GLN A 283 39.16 -27.72 24.09
CA GLN A 283 40.15 -27.64 23.03
C GLN A 283 41.53 -27.83 23.69
N PRO A 284 42.33 -28.80 23.24
CA PRO A 284 43.72 -28.91 23.67
C PRO A 284 44.44 -27.59 23.36
N PRO A 285 45.50 -27.25 24.13
CA PRO A 285 46.22 -26.01 23.96
C PRO A 285 46.68 -25.84 22.50
N PRO A 286 46.63 -24.61 21.96
CA PRO A 286 46.94 -24.36 20.55
C PRO A 286 48.34 -24.85 20.24
N ALA A 287 48.43 -25.79 19.28
CA ALA A 287 49.69 -26.14 18.65
C ALA A 287 50.26 -24.90 17.93
N GLU A 288 51.59 -24.81 17.93
CA GLU A 288 52.34 -23.72 17.32
C GLU A 288 51.82 -23.36 15.92
N PRO A 289 51.77 -22.06 15.58
CA PRO A 289 51.27 -21.60 14.29
C PRO A 289 52.11 -22.22 13.16
N PRO A 290 51.49 -22.86 12.14
CA PRO A 290 52.21 -23.31 10.97
C PRO A 290 52.82 -22.11 10.22
N PRO A 291 53.92 -22.33 9.48
CA PRO A 291 54.59 -21.29 8.72
C PRO A 291 53.63 -20.63 7.72
N THR A 292 53.72 -19.31 7.65
CA THR A 292 52.90 -18.39 6.88
C THR A 292 52.73 -18.86 5.43
N GLU A 293 51.50 -19.21 5.07
CA GLU A 293 51.12 -19.53 3.70
C GLU A 293 51.30 -18.28 2.81
N PRO A 294 51.92 -18.40 1.62
CA PRO A 294 52.11 -17.28 0.73
C PRO A 294 50.77 -16.70 0.27
N PRO A 295 50.68 -15.38 0.04
CA PRO A 295 49.43 -14.72 -0.33
C PRO A 295 48.85 -15.33 -1.62
N PRO A 296 47.53 -15.58 -1.66
CA PRO A 296 46.88 -16.13 -2.84
C PRO A 296 47.06 -15.18 -4.04
N PRO A 297 47.25 -15.73 -5.26
CA PRO A 297 47.41 -14.92 -6.46
C PRO A 297 46.16 -14.06 -6.67
N HIS A 298 46.39 -12.79 -7.04
CA HIS A 298 45.34 -11.82 -7.36
C HIS A 298 44.27 -12.44 -8.26
N GLN A 299 43.06 -12.65 -7.72
CA GLN A 299 41.91 -12.99 -8.54
C GLN A 299 41.67 -11.84 -9.53
N PRO A 300 41.53 -12.13 -10.83
CA PRO A 300 41.16 -11.11 -11.80
C PRO A 300 39.81 -10.49 -11.39
N PRO A 301 39.60 -9.18 -11.65
CA PRO A 301 38.34 -8.52 -11.33
C PRO A 301 37.18 -9.31 -11.95
N PRO A 302 36.06 -9.49 -11.22
CA PRO A 302 34.89 -10.19 -11.74
C PRO A 302 34.48 -9.53 -13.05
N ALA A 303 34.30 -10.36 -14.10
CA ALA A 303 33.83 -9.88 -15.38
C ALA A 303 32.46 -9.19 -15.19
N ASP A 304 32.28 -8.05 -15.85
CA ASP A 304 31.00 -7.32 -15.81
C ASP A 304 29.85 -8.28 -16.18
N PRO A 305 28.75 -8.29 -15.42
CA PRO A 305 27.61 -9.14 -15.74
C PRO A 305 27.13 -8.83 -17.15
N PRO A 306 26.75 -9.85 -17.94
CA PRO A 306 26.26 -9.64 -19.30
C PRO A 306 25.06 -8.69 -19.29
N PRO A 307 24.95 -7.78 -20.29
CA PRO A 307 23.85 -6.83 -20.37
C PRO A 307 22.51 -7.58 -20.38
N GLN A 308 21.56 -7.14 -19.56
CA GLN A 308 20.24 -7.74 -19.53
C GLN A 308 19.57 -7.62 -20.91
N PRO A 309 18.89 -8.68 -21.39
CA PRO A 309 18.19 -8.64 -22.65
C PRO A 309 17.08 -7.57 -22.61
N PRO A 310 16.83 -6.85 -23.72
CA PRO A 310 15.75 -5.87 -23.77
C PRO A 310 14.39 -6.56 -23.54
N PRO A 311 13.39 -5.83 -23.01
CA PRO A 311 12.05 -6.35 -22.78
C PRO A 311 11.47 -6.87 -24.09
N SER A 312 10.64 -7.92 -23.99
CA SER A 312 10.00 -8.47 -25.18
C SER A 312 9.19 -7.36 -25.89
N PRO A 313 9.29 -7.23 -27.22
CA PRO A 313 8.50 -6.25 -27.97
C PRO A 313 6.99 -6.39 -27.72
N ASP A 314 6.55 -7.60 -27.36
CA ASP A 314 5.19 -7.90 -26.97
C ASP A 314 4.74 -7.16 -25.70
N ALA A 315 5.59 -7.07 -24.66
CA ALA A 315 5.24 -6.41 -23.41
C ALA A 315 4.92 -4.92 -23.61
N LEU A 316 5.75 -4.21 -24.38
CA LEU A 316 5.53 -2.79 -24.68
C LEU A 316 4.26 -2.57 -25.51
N GLU A 317 3.97 -3.45 -26.45
CA GLU A 317 2.77 -3.37 -27.26
C GLU A 317 1.49 -3.69 -26.46
N ARG A 318 1.58 -4.59 -25.47
CA ARG A 318 0.50 -4.81 -24.49
C ARG A 318 0.19 -3.53 -23.70
N LEU A 319 1.22 -2.79 -23.26
CA LEU A 319 1.01 -1.52 -22.55
C LEU A 319 0.32 -0.47 -23.42
N ARG A 320 0.79 -0.31 -24.66
CA ARG A 320 0.21 0.65 -25.62
C ARG A 320 -1.26 0.36 -25.91
N ARG A 321 -1.62 -0.92 -26.04
CA ARG A 321 -3.01 -1.35 -26.21
C ARG A 321 -3.87 -1.14 -24.94
N ALA A 322 -3.30 -1.37 -23.76
CA ALA A 322 -4.02 -1.22 -22.49
C ALA A 322 -4.29 0.24 -22.11
N ALA A 323 -3.36 1.16 -22.37
CA ALA A 323 -3.47 2.57 -21.98
C ALA A 323 -4.75 3.29 -22.46
N PRO A 324 -5.17 3.24 -23.73
CA PRO A 324 -6.41 3.89 -24.17
C PRO A 324 -7.66 3.29 -23.53
N ILE A 325 -7.67 1.98 -23.27
CA ILE A 325 -8.79 1.30 -22.60
C ILE A 325 -8.92 1.79 -21.15
N LEU A 326 -7.79 1.93 -20.44
CA LEU A 326 -7.76 2.39 -19.05
C LEU A 326 -8.03 3.90 -18.90
N ARG A 327 -7.65 4.71 -19.89
CA ARG A 327 -8.00 6.13 -19.96
C ARG A 327 -9.46 6.34 -20.35
N GLY A 328 -10.02 5.45 -21.18
CA GLY A 328 -11.41 5.48 -21.62
C GLY A 328 -12.41 5.15 -20.51
N GLY A 329 -13.70 5.32 -20.82
CA GLY A 329 -14.76 4.78 -19.98
C GLY A 329 -14.68 3.25 -19.96
N PRO A 330 -14.85 2.60 -18.80
CA PRO A 330 -15.39 3.14 -17.56
C PRO A 330 -14.34 3.62 -16.54
N HIS A 331 -13.04 3.42 -16.78
CA HIS A 331 -12.01 3.59 -15.77
C HIS A 331 -11.57 5.04 -15.59
N ARG A 332 -11.53 5.83 -16.67
CA ARG A 332 -11.13 7.25 -16.66
C ARG A 332 -9.85 7.51 -15.86
N LEU A 333 -8.89 6.58 -15.95
CA LEU A 333 -7.66 6.65 -15.14
C LEU A 333 -6.67 7.62 -15.77
N HIS A 334 -6.07 8.43 -14.91
CA HIS A 334 -5.01 9.37 -15.25
C HIS A 334 -3.94 9.38 -14.14
N GLY A 335 -2.75 9.92 -14.46
CA GLY A 335 -1.65 10.08 -13.50
C GLY A 335 -1.28 8.77 -12.78
N VAL A 336 -1.14 8.83 -11.46
CA VAL A 336 -0.75 7.70 -10.59
C VAL A 336 -1.62 6.45 -10.80
N GLY A 337 -2.95 6.61 -10.91
CA GLY A 337 -3.87 5.48 -11.05
C GLY A 337 -3.63 4.71 -12.34
N LEU A 338 -3.39 5.43 -13.45
CA LEU A 338 -3.04 4.82 -14.73
C LEU A 338 -1.66 4.17 -14.69
N PHE A 339 -0.67 4.84 -14.08
CA PHE A 339 0.69 4.30 -13.92
C PHE A 339 0.68 2.97 -13.19
N ARG A 340 0.03 2.89 -12.02
CA ARG A 340 -0.06 1.65 -11.22
C ARG A 340 -0.67 0.51 -12.03
N MET A 341 -1.77 0.77 -12.72
CA MET A 341 -2.45 -0.25 -13.52
C MET A 341 -1.61 -0.74 -14.69
N LEU A 342 -0.88 0.15 -15.37
CA LEU A 342 0.00 -0.24 -16.47
C LEU A 342 1.26 -0.96 -15.95
N ARG A 343 1.88 -0.48 -14.88
CA ARG A 343 3.05 -1.14 -14.25
C ARG A 343 2.72 -2.56 -13.79
N ALA A 344 1.53 -2.76 -13.23
CA ALA A 344 1.06 -4.08 -12.76
C ALA A 344 0.86 -5.12 -13.87
N ARG A 345 0.97 -4.73 -15.16
CA ARG A 345 0.91 -5.63 -16.32
C ARG A 345 2.29 -6.07 -16.83
N LEU A 346 3.36 -5.57 -16.22
CA LEU A 346 4.72 -6.00 -16.50
C LEU A 346 5.19 -6.94 -15.39
N THR A 347 5.87 -8.01 -15.77
CA THR A 347 6.70 -8.76 -14.82
C THR A 347 7.91 -7.92 -14.40
N ASP A 348 8.65 -8.36 -13.37
CA ASP A 348 9.85 -7.64 -12.96
C ASP A 348 10.95 -7.68 -14.04
N ASP A 349 11.09 -8.81 -14.75
CA ASP A 349 12.03 -8.94 -15.87
C ASP A 349 11.64 -8.07 -17.09
N GLU A 350 10.36 -7.73 -17.23
CA GLU A 350 9.87 -6.83 -18.28
C GLU A 350 9.96 -5.36 -17.90
N PHE A 351 10.21 -5.03 -16.61
CA PHE A 351 10.22 -3.67 -16.11
C PHE A 351 11.63 -3.08 -16.12
N ASP A 352 12.08 -2.68 -17.31
CA ASP A 352 13.36 -2.02 -17.54
C ASP A 352 13.20 -0.50 -17.81
N ALA A 353 14.31 0.17 -18.15
CA ALA A 353 14.33 1.59 -18.47
C ALA A 353 13.49 1.94 -19.72
N THR A 354 13.45 1.03 -20.70
CA THR A 354 12.65 1.20 -21.92
C THR A 354 11.16 1.16 -21.60
N ALA A 355 10.73 0.16 -20.83
CA ALA A 355 9.36 0.00 -20.36
C ALA A 355 8.93 1.19 -19.50
N LEU A 356 9.78 1.68 -18.60
CA LEU A 356 9.49 2.86 -17.79
C LEU A 356 9.31 4.12 -18.66
N THR A 357 10.10 4.28 -19.73
CA THR A 357 9.95 5.39 -20.67
C THR A 357 8.60 5.34 -21.39
N VAL A 358 8.21 4.16 -21.87
CA VAL A 358 6.89 3.95 -22.50
C VAL A 358 5.76 4.17 -21.50
N LEU A 359 5.85 3.64 -20.28
CA LEU A 359 4.88 3.88 -19.22
C LEU A 359 4.73 5.37 -18.92
N TYR A 360 5.84 6.09 -18.78
CA TYR A 360 5.84 7.51 -18.51
C TYR A 360 5.11 8.29 -19.61
N GLU A 361 5.44 8.02 -20.88
CA GLU A 361 4.78 8.64 -22.04
C GLU A 361 3.28 8.28 -22.11
N LEU A 362 2.93 7.03 -21.83
CA LEU A 362 1.54 6.56 -21.80
C LEU A 362 0.75 7.11 -20.62
N VAL A 363 1.37 7.68 -19.58
CA VAL A 363 0.67 8.23 -18.43
C VAL A 363 0.64 9.76 -18.49
N TRP A 364 1.81 10.39 -18.56
CA TRP A 364 1.99 11.85 -18.50
C TRP A 364 2.38 12.47 -19.85
N GLY A 365 2.67 11.66 -20.88
CA GLY A 365 3.10 12.15 -22.18
C GLY A 365 4.41 12.93 -22.09
N ARG A 366 4.41 14.16 -22.63
CA ARG A 366 5.55 15.08 -22.53
C ARG A 366 5.49 15.98 -21.28
N ALA A 367 4.39 15.95 -20.54
CA ALA A 367 4.23 16.76 -19.33
C ALA A 367 5.11 16.21 -18.19
N ASP A 368 5.42 17.07 -17.22
CA ASP A 368 5.98 16.63 -15.94
C ASP A 368 4.92 15.82 -15.18
N PRO A 369 5.31 14.83 -14.37
CA PRO A 369 4.34 14.14 -13.56
C PRO A 369 3.81 15.13 -12.52
N ASP A 370 2.52 15.03 -12.20
CA ASP A 370 1.97 15.70 -11.04
C ASP A 370 2.69 15.26 -9.76
N LEU A 371 2.60 16.03 -8.68
CA LEU A 371 3.36 15.74 -7.46
C LEU A 371 3.05 14.33 -6.88
N PRO A 372 1.79 13.84 -6.86
CA PRO A 372 1.50 12.46 -6.55
C PRO A 372 2.20 11.46 -7.48
N GLY A 373 2.23 11.74 -8.80
CA GLY A 373 2.95 10.95 -9.79
C GLY A 373 4.45 10.91 -9.56
N ALA A 374 5.06 12.04 -9.21
CA ALA A 374 6.48 12.15 -8.89
C ALA A 374 6.83 11.31 -7.65
N LEU A 375 6.00 11.37 -6.61
CA LEU A 375 6.14 10.56 -5.40
C LEU A 375 6.02 9.06 -5.69
N GLU A 376 5.03 8.68 -6.50
CA GLU A 376 4.83 7.28 -6.89
C GLU A 376 6.05 6.74 -7.63
N LEU A 377 6.56 7.48 -8.62
CA LEU A 377 7.75 7.12 -9.37
C LEU A 377 8.97 6.98 -8.46
N ALA A 378 9.20 7.94 -7.56
CA ALA A 378 10.33 7.90 -6.63
C ALA A 378 10.29 6.71 -5.66
N ARG A 379 9.10 6.21 -5.32
CA ARG A 379 8.90 5.10 -4.37
C ARG A 379 8.94 3.72 -4.99
N THR A 380 8.47 3.62 -6.23
CA THR A 380 8.20 2.31 -6.87
C THR A 380 9.24 1.95 -7.92
N CYS A 381 10.00 2.92 -8.43
CA CYS A 381 11.02 2.70 -9.44
C CYS A 381 12.41 2.71 -8.81
N PRO A 382 13.21 1.64 -9.00
CA PRO A 382 14.63 1.65 -8.70
C PRO A 382 15.36 2.87 -9.30
N PRO A 383 16.38 3.42 -8.60
CA PRO A 383 17.06 4.64 -9.03
C PRO A 383 17.81 4.49 -10.35
N ASP A 384 18.40 3.33 -10.62
CA ASP A 384 19.03 2.99 -11.91
C ASP A 384 18.02 3.04 -13.07
N LEU A 385 16.80 2.54 -12.88
CA LEU A 385 15.72 2.65 -13.88
C LEU A 385 15.30 4.11 -14.09
N LEU A 386 15.17 4.90 -13.02
CA LEU A 386 14.86 6.33 -13.10
C LEU A 386 15.96 7.11 -13.86
N VAL A 387 17.22 6.69 -13.71
CA VAL A 387 18.37 7.24 -14.44
C VAL A 387 18.35 6.83 -15.91
N GLY A 388 18.24 5.53 -16.18
CA GLY A 388 18.20 4.98 -17.54
C GLY A 388 17.04 5.53 -18.38
N ALA A 389 15.85 5.67 -17.78
CA ALA A 389 14.68 6.28 -18.43
C ALA A 389 14.70 7.81 -18.44
N ARG A 390 15.72 8.45 -17.85
CA ARG A 390 15.87 9.91 -17.70
C ARG A 390 14.70 10.60 -16.96
N VAL A 391 13.89 9.84 -16.23
CA VAL A 391 12.74 10.34 -15.45
C VAL A 391 13.24 11.14 -14.23
N HIS A 392 14.38 10.77 -13.66
CA HIS A 392 15.01 11.47 -12.53
C HIS A 392 15.16 12.98 -12.76
N LEU A 393 15.43 13.43 -14.00
CA LEU A 393 15.57 14.87 -14.30
C LEU A 393 14.28 15.64 -13.99
N ARG A 394 13.12 15.03 -14.27
CA ARG A 394 11.81 15.62 -13.99
C ARG A 394 11.46 15.56 -12.51
N LEU A 395 11.86 14.48 -11.82
CA LEU A 395 11.70 14.37 -10.37
C LEU A 395 12.56 15.40 -9.63
N LEU A 396 13.81 15.59 -10.04
CA LEU A 396 14.71 16.59 -9.45
C LEU A 396 14.25 18.02 -9.77
N ASN A 397 13.63 18.25 -10.94
CA ASN A 397 13.03 19.54 -11.27
C ASN A 397 11.92 19.93 -10.28
N TRP A 398 11.18 18.98 -9.71
CA TRP A 398 10.23 19.27 -8.63
C TRP A 398 10.88 19.87 -7.39
N LEU A 399 12.19 19.72 -7.18
CA LEU A 399 12.87 20.31 -6.02
C LEU A 399 13.27 21.77 -6.26
N THR A 400 13.56 22.15 -7.49
CA THR A 400 14.07 23.48 -7.85
C THR A 400 13.03 24.38 -8.51
N ARG A 401 11.97 23.82 -9.09
CA ARG A 401 10.88 24.56 -9.74
C ARG A 401 10.21 25.56 -8.77
N GLY A 402 9.86 26.74 -9.26
CA GLY A 402 9.08 27.71 -8.47
C GLY A 402 7.70 27.15 -8.08
N GLY A 403 7.11 27.68 -7.02
CA GLY A 403 5.78 27.30 -6.54
C GLY A 403 5.74 27.00 -5.04
N PRO A 404 4.55 26.68 -4.50
CA PRO A 404 4.40 26.40 -3.08
C PRO A 404 5.22 25.17 -2.67
N ILE A 405 5.77 25.22 -1.47
CA ILE A 405 6.46 24.08 -0.85
C ILE A 405 5.45 23.40 0.07
N THR A 406 4.84 22.35 -0.45
CA THR A 406 3.80 21.55 0.22
C THR A 406 4.42 20.39 1.00
N PRO A 407 3.69 19.78 1.96
CA PRO A 407 4.13 18.57 2.65
C PRO A 407 4.54 17.44 1.69
N ALA A 408 3.75 17.20 0.63
CA ALA A 408 4.07 16.20 -0.39
C ALA A 408 5.38 16.49 -1.15
N ARG A 409 5.72 17.78 -1.34
CA ARG A 409 6.99 18.17 -1.97
C ARG A 409 8.18 17.90 -1.05
N CYS A 410 8.01 18.14 0.25
CA CYS A 410 9.01 17.76 1.24
C CYS A 410 9.14 16.24 1.38
N GLU A 411 8.05 15.49 1.23
CA GLU A 411 8.06 14.03 1.18
C GLU A 411 8.84 13.52 -0.03
N LEU A 412 8.62 14.11 -1.21
CA LEU A 412 9.40 13.76 -2.41
C LEU A 412 10.89 14.01 -2.20
N ALA A 413 11.26 15.11 -1.55
CA ALA A 413 12.65 15.41 -1.22
C ALA A 413 13.29 14.34 -0.32
N VAL A 414 12.56 13.87 0.70
CA VAL A 414 13.03 12.79 1.60
C VAL A 414 13.22 11.50 0.81
N GLU A 415 12.26 11.12 -0.03
CA GLU A 415 12.36 9.90 -0.84
C GLU A 415 13.57 9.95 -1.80
N LEU A 416 13.76 11.06 -2.52
CA LEU A 416 14.89 11.19 -3.45
C LEU A 416 16.25 11.21 -2.75
N LEU A 417 16.33 11.75 -1.52
CA LEU A 417 17.57 11.74 -0.74
C LEU A 417 17.99 10.35 -0.26
N ARG A 418 17.07 9.39 -0.16
CA ARG A 418 17.43 7.98 0.13
C ARG A 418 18.39 7.41 -0.90
N TYR A 419 18.32 7.92 -2.13
CA TYR A 419 19.13 7.51 -3.28
C TYR A 419 20.14 8.60 -3.69
N GLU A 420 20.61 9.44 -2.76
CA GLU A 420 21.50 10.58 -3.05
C GLU A 420 22.79 10.18 -3.80
N HIS A 421 23.29 8.96 -3.57
CA HIS A 421 24.50 8.45 -4.21
C HIS A 421 24.26 7.85 -5.60
N GLU A 422 23.02 7.46 -5.91
CA GLU A 422 22.65 6.77 -7.14
C GLU A 422 22.00 7.73 -8.14
N LEU A 423 21.26 8.73 -7.65
CA LEU A 423 20.65 9.76 -8.47
C LEU A 423 21.63 10.92 -8.74
N PRO A 424 21.74 11.40 -9.99
CA PRO A 424 22.65 12.49 -10.34
C PRO A 424 22.07 13.85 -9.93
N PHE A 425 22.12 14.15 -8.62
CA PHE A 425 21.72 15.44 -8.08
C PHE A 425 22.65 16.56 -8.59
N THR A 426 22.03 17.65 -9.06
CA THR A 426 22.74 18.94 -9.17
C THR A 426 22.97 19.53 -7.77
N SER A 427 23.94 20.43 -7.62
CA SER A 427 24.17 21.13 -6.35
C SER A 427 22.91 21.88 -5.88
N ALA A 428 22.16 22.49 -6.79
CA ALA A 428 20.92 23.21 -6.48
C ALA A 428 19.80 22.26 -6.01
N SER A 429 19.56 21.16 -6.74
CA SER A 429 18.53 20.18 -6.35
C SER A 429 18.87 19.46 -5.04
N ARG A 430 20.16 19.18 -4.79
CA ARG A 430 20.64 18.60 -3.52
C ARG A 430 20.39 19.55 -2.35
N ALA A 431 20.78 20.81 -2.50
CA ALA A 431 20.56 21.83 -1.47
C ALA A 431 19.06 21.99 -1.16
N ALA A 432 18.21 22.05 -2.20
CA ALA A 432 16.77 22.14 -2.04
C ALA A 432 16.19 20.90 -1.35
N ALA A 433 16.62 19.68 -1.73
CA ALA A 433 16.14 18.45 -1.12
C ALA A 433 16.45 18.40 0.38
N ARG A 434 17.71 18.68 0.74
CA ARG A 434 18.18 18.68 2.14
C ARG A 434 17.42 19.71 2.97
N LEU A 435 17.23 20.92 2.42
CA LEU A 435 16.45 21.96 3.08
C LEU A 435 15.00 21.53 3.33
N PHE A 436 14.33 20.91 2.35
CA PHE A 436 12.95 20.44 2.52
C PHE A 436 12.83 19.28 3.52
N ALA A 437 13.76 18.32 3.47
CA ALA A 437 13.81 17.20 4.42
C ALA A 437 14.05 17.69 5.85
N LEU A 438 15.07 18.52 6.07
CA LEU A 438 15.39 19.05 7.40
C LEU A 438 14.29 19.98 7.94
N GLY A 439 13.62 20.74 7.09
CA GLY A 439 12.50 21.57 7.52
C GLY A 439 11.28 20.76 8.00
N ARG A 440 11.16 19.46 7.66
CA ARG A 440 10.17 18.55 8.27
C ARG A 440 10.57 18.10 9.68
N GLU A 441 11.86 17.98 9.93
CA GLU A 441 12.39 17.57 11.24
C GLU A 441 12.35 18.69 12.28
N LEU A 442 12.09 19.95 11.88
CA LEU A 442 11.90 21.10 12.78
C LEU A 442 10.53 21.10 13.51
N GLU A 443 9.98 19.94 13.85
CA GLU A 443 8.78 19.83 14.68
C GLU A 443 9.14 19.58 16.15
N PRO A 444 8.52 20.28 17.13
CA PRO A 444 8.78 20.09 18.56
C PRO A 444 8.77 18.60 18.95
N GLY A 445 9.86 18.13 19.58
CA GLY A 445 10.00 16.74 20.04
C GLY A 445 10.65 15.78 19.04
N ARG A 446 11.00 16.21 17.83
CA ARG A 446 11.81 15.39 16.90
C ARG A 446 13.27 15.35 17.35
N ALA A 447 13.86 14.16 17.35
CA ALA A 447 15.24 13.94 17.79
C ALA A 447 16.28 14.74 16.99
N LEU A 448 16.00 15.05 15.72
CA LEU A 448 16.92 15.72 14.80
C LEU A 448 16.70 17.24 14.69
N ALA A 449 15.78 17.83 15.45
CA ALA A 449 15.39 19.22 15.26
C ALA A 449 16.55 20.21 15.48
N THR A 450 17.39 20.01 16.49
CA THR A 450 18.55 20.88 16.78
C THR A 450 19.59 20.84 15.66
N GLU A 451 19.82 19.66 15.06
CA GLU A 451 20.74 19.51 13.94
C GLU A 451 20.17 20.16 12.68
N ALA A 452 18.89 19.93 12.39
CA ALA A 452 18.16 20.55 11.30
C ALA A 452 18.19 22.08 11.41
N GLU A 453 18.01 22.62 12.61
CA GLU A 453 18.08 24.07 12.87
C GLU A 453 19.45 24.63 12.50
N ARG A 454 20.53 24.03 13.02
CA ARG A 454 21.91 24.46 12.77
C ARG A 454 22.23 24.45 11.27
N HIS A 455 21.82 23.39 10.58
CA HIS A 455 22.05 23.25 9.14
C HIS A 455 21.28 24.31 8.34
N LEU A 456 19.99 24.50 8.62
CA LEU A 456 19.16 25.48 7.93
C LEU A 456 19.66 26.91 8.15
N ARG A 457 20.12 27.26 9.35
CA ARG A 457 20.78 28.56 9.60
C ARG A 457 22.03 28.73 8.73
N GLY A 458 22.89 27.71 8.67
CA GLY A 458 24.10 27.72 7.84
C GLY A 458 23.81 27.90 6.35
N GLU A 459 22.81 27.21 5.83
CA GLU A 459 22.39 27.36 4.41
C GLU A 459 21.79 28.74 4.12
N LEU A 460 21.06 29.33 5.07
CA LEU A 460 20.43 30.64 4.89
C LEU A 460 21.40 31.82 5.00
N THR A 461 22.55 31.65 5.66
CA THR A 461 23.60 32.67 5.79
C THR A 461 24.64 32.61 4.68
N ARG A 462 24.71 31.50 3.92
CA ARG A 462 25.56 31.38 2.72
C ARG A 462 25.15 32.39 1.65
N GLY A 463 26.06 33.32 1.32
CA GLY A 463 25.84 34.35 0.29
C GLY A 463 25.77 33.78 -1.13
N ASP A 464 26.33 32.60 -1.35
CA ASP A 464 26.38 31.84 -2.60
C ASP A 464 25.30 30.74 -2.69
N SER A 465 24.26 30.81 -1.84
CA SER A 465 23.22 29.80 -1.79
C SER A 465 22.50 29.63 -3.14
N LEU A 466 22.47 28.39 -3.63
CA LEU A 466 21.79 27.98 -4.87
C LEU A 466 20.28 27.81 -4.71
N LEU A 467 19.74 28.14 -3.53
CA LEU A 467 18.33 27.98 -3.21
C LEU A 467 17.48 29.07 -3.85
N SER A 468 16.30 28.69 -4.36
CA SER A 468 15.32 29.67 -4.81
C SER A 468 14.91 30.60 -3.68
N ARG A 469 14.38 31.77 -4.05
CA ARG A 469 13.87 32.74 -3.08
C ARG A 469 12.76 32.12 -2.22
N GLU A 470 11.86 31.37 -2.83
CA GLU A 470 10.74 30.71 -2.16
C GLU A 470 11.22 29.66 -1.15
N ALA A 471 12.24 28.86 -1.50
CA ALA A 471 12.83 27.87 -0.59
C ALA A 471 13.47 28.54 0.63
N ARG A 472 14.18 29.65 0.44
CA ARG A 472 14.76 30.43 1.53
C ARG A 472 13.70 31.05 2.43
N GLU A 473 12.63 31.62 1.85
CA GLU A 473 11.52 32.19 2.62
C GLU A 473 10.76 31.12 3.42
N TRP A 474 10.52 29.95 2.83
CA TRP A 474 9.90 28.80 3.51
C TRP A 474 10.76 28.32 4.69
N ALA A 475 12.06 28.12 4.49
CA ALA A 475 12.98 27.68 5.55
C ALA A 475 13.07 28.69 6.70
N ARG A 476 13.16 29.99 6.39
CA ARG A 476 13.12 31.06 7.41
C ARG A 476 11.85 31.01 8.25
N ARG A 477 10.70 30.70 7.64
CA ARG A 477 9.44 30.58 8.40
C ARG A 477 9.42 29.32 9.27
N ARG A 478 9.93 28.19 8.78
CA ARG A 478 10.05 26.95 9.56
C ARG A 478 10.94 27.15 10.79
N LEU A 479 12.10 27.79 10.61
CA LEU A 479 12.96 28.20 11.73
C LEU A 479 12.24 29.12 12.73
N ARG A 480 11.54 30.16 12.25
CA ARG A 480 10.77 31.03 13.15
C ARG A 480 9.67 30.30 13.93
N ARG A 481 8.96 29.35 13.32
CA ARG A 481 7.96 28.52 14.03
C ARG A 481 8.62 27.71 15.14
N TRP A 482 9.76 27.10 14.84
CA TRP A 482 10.55 26.34 15.80
C TRP A 482 11.03 27.21 16.97
N GLU A 483 11.65 28.36 16.69
CA GLU A 483 12.19 29.28 17.70
C GLU A 483 11.12 29.86 18.64
N THR A 484 9.97 30.24 18.08
CA THR A 484 8.92 30.92 18.85
C THR A 484 7.98 29.95 19.57
N GLY A 485 8.04 28.65 19.23
CA GLY A 485 7.01 27.67 19.61
C GLY A 485 5.60 28.05 19.14
N ALA A 486 5.47 29.10 18.31
CA ALA A 486 4.19 29.69 17.97
C ALA A 486 3.61 29.05 16.71
N THR A 487 2.29 28.90 16.72
CA THR A 487 1.48 28.65 15.53
C THR A 487 1.50 29.89 14.64
N LEU A 488 2.56 30.07 13.85
CA LEU A 488 2.50 31.00 12.72
C LEU A 488 1.38 30.55 11.77
N PRO A 489 0.74 31.47 11.02
CA PRO A 489 -0.24 31.11 10.01
C PRO A 489 0.30 30.00 9.08
N PRO A 490 -0.55 29.19 8.44
CA PRO A 490 -0.11 28.19 7.47
C PRO A 490 0.65 28.84 6.30
N TRP A 491 1.63 28.13 5.73
CA TRP A 491 2.32 28.58 4.52
C TRP A 491 1.35 28.59 3.33
N PRO A 492 1.42 29.55 2.40
CA PRO A 492 0.64 29.49 1.16
C PRO A 492 0.85 28.15 0.46
N GLY A 493 -0.19 27.32 0.39
CA GLY A 493 -0.16 25.93 -0.12
C GLY A 493 -0.37 24.86 0.95
N GLU A 494 -0.03 25.12 2.22
CA GLU A 494 -0.23 24.18 3.34
C GLU A 494 -1.71 24.02 3.72
N ALA A 495 -2.53 25.04 3.44
CA ALA A 495 -3.98 25.02 3.62
C ALA A 495 -4.72 24.40 2.41
N ALA A 496 -4.16 24.51 1.20
CA ALA A 496 -4.79 23.97 -0.02
C ALA A 496 -4.80 22.44 -0.03
N ASP A 497 -3.80 21.80 0.57
CA ASP A 497 -3.67 20.33 0.66
C ASP A 497 -4.72 19.68 1.59
N ARG A 498 -5.33 20.45 2.49
CA ARG A 498 -6.31 19.92 3.47
C ARG A 498 -7.73 19.80 2.94
N GLY A 499 -8.00 20.17 1.68
CA GLY A 499 -9.37 20.15 1.16
C GLY A 499 -9.58 20.49 -0.31
N SER A 500 -8.53 20.58 -1.14
CA SER A 500 -8.74 20.80 -2.58
C SER A 500 -9.17 19.50 -3.26
N ALA A 501 -10.41 19.48 -3.77
CA ALA A 501 -10.83 18.48 -4.75
C ALA A 501 -9.86 18.49 -5.95
N PRO A 502 -9.62 17.34 -6.60
CA PRO A 502 -8.71 17.27 -7.74
C PRO A 502 -9.11 18.29 -8.80
N HIS A 503 -8.14 19.07 -9.29
CA HIS A 503 -8.35 19.97 -10.42
C HIS A 503 -8.95 19.18 -11.59
N PRO A 504 -10.03 19.66 -12.23
CA PRO A 504 -10.58 19.00 -13.40
C PRO A 504 -9.49 18.88 -14.48
N PRO A 505 -9.46 17.77 -15.24
CA PRO A 505 -8.48 17.59 -16.30
C PRO A 505 -8.59 18.75 -17.30
N PRO A 506 -7.48 19.17 -17.93
CA PRO A 506 -7.52 20.15 -18.99
C PRO A 506 -8.49 19.67 -20.09
N PRO A 507 -9.27 20.58 -20.71
CA PRO A 507 -10.20 20.21 -21.76
C PRO A 507 -9.45 19.46 -22.88
N PRO A 508 -10.07 18.44 -23.49
CA PRO A 508 -9.46 17.73 -24.60
C PRO A 508 -9.10 18.73 -25.70
N ALA A 509 -7.92 18.54 -26.30
CA ALA A 509 -7.51 19.33 -27.46
C ALA A 509 -8.61 19.25 -28.54
N PRO A 510 -8.96 20.37 -29.20
CA PRO A 510 -9.99 20.37 -30.22
C PRO A 510 -9.64 19.34 -31.30
N ALA A 511 -10.61 18.49 -31.64
CA ALA A 511 -10.43 17.50 -32.69
C ALA A 511 -9.97 18.19 -33.98
N PRO A 512 -8.99 17.64 -34.72
CA PRO A 512 -8.57 18.20 -35.99
C PRO A 512 -9.77 18.30 -36.91
N HIS A 513 -9.99 19.49 -37.46
CA HIS A 513 -11.07 19.76 -38.40
C HIS A 513 -10.82 18.92 -39.66
N VAL A 514 -11.53 17.79 -39.78
CA VAL A 514 -11.52 16.98 -41.01
C VAL A 514 -12.44 17.70 -41.99
N PRO A 515 -11.92 18.25 -43.11
CA PRO A 515 -12.78 18.82 -44.13
C PRO A 515 -13.66 17.70 -44.71
N PRO A 516 -14.95 17.98 -45.02
CA PRO A 516 -15.83 16.99 -45.60
C PRO A 516 -15.23 16.48 -46.91
N THR A 517 -14.95 15.19 -46.99
CA THR A 517 -14.68 14.50 -48.25
C THR A 517 -15.93 14.57 -49.10
N ASP A 518 -15.87 15.37 -50.16
CA ASP A 518 -16.82 15.30 -51.26
C ASP A 518 -16.85 13.87 -51.79
N ARG A 519 -18.04 13.26 -51.73
CA ARG A 519 -18.31 11.98 -52.38
C ARG A 519 -18.38 12.23 -53.89
N ILE A 520 -17.47 11.62 -54.64
CA ILE A 520 -17.61 11.39 -56.08
C ILE A 520 -18.33 10.06 -56.27
#